data_AF-A0A6H0RX72-F1
#
_entry.id   AF-A0A6H0RX72-F1
#
_cell.length_a   1.000
_cell.length_b   1.000
_cell.length_c   1.000
_cell.angle_alpha   90.00
_cell.angle_beta   90.00
_cell.angle_gamma   90.00
#
_symmetry.space_group_name_H-M   'P 1'
#
loop_
_entity.id
_entity.type
_entity.pdbx_description
1 polymer ?
#
loop_
_entity_poly.entity_id
_entity_poly.type
_entity_poly.pdbx_seq_one_letter_code
_entity_poly.pdbx_strand_id
1 'polypeptide(L)'
;MDRVNELERRRDQLAEQIHTLNAERAQLADAIDDEHEHLYETITATKPRIIASNKNERVKVGYSVRGGRPAVSVDWYGAIGAASWDGRAEFDERTAHALADALSGPSPEQWQVKRVTVPDSRYEFVYSRQEPAKPGPIVLYVIDRDDRQDLKSNTLKLNATAVRGLSRALRDAANSLARARPAPPAGQPDGEQAKGCLSAPGPRRDAGQFRE
;
A
#
# COMPACT_ATOMS: atom_id res chain seq x y z
N MET A 1 -32.69 42.46 20.31
CA MET A 1 -32.78 41.72 19.03
C MET A 1 -31.57 41.98 18.14
N ASP A 2 -31.12 43.23 17.94
CA ASP A 2 -30.03 43.55 17.01
C ASP A 2 -28.69 42.87 17.31
N ARG A 3 -28.33 42.71 18.59
CA ARG A 3 -27.08 42.06 19.00
C ARG A 3 -27.06 40.55 18.74
N VAL A 4 -28.23 39.91 18.71
CA VAL A 4 -28.36 38.48 18.36
C VAL A 4 -28.20 38.32 16.86
N ASN A 5 -28.86 39.17 16.05
CA ASN A 5 -28.71 39.17 14.60
C ASN A 5 -27.25 39.46 14.15
N GLU A 6 -26.53 40.32 14.87
CA GLU A 6 -25.11 40.57 14.59
C GLU A 6 -24.22 39.37 14.94
N LEU A 7 -24.50 38.67 16.04
CA LEU A 7 -23.78 37.45 16.41
C LEU A 7 -24.06 36.30 15.44
N GLU A 8 -25.30 36.17 14.96
CA GLU A 8 -25.67 35.19 13.94
C GLU A 8 -24.95 35.44 12.62
N ARG A 9 -24.89 36.71 12.16
CA ARG A 9 -24.10 37.07 10.97
C ARG A 9 -22.61 36.77 11.14
N ARG A 10 -22.04 37.06 12.31
CA ARG A 10 -20.63 36.73 12.59
C ARG A 10 -20.39 35.22 12.63
N ARG A 11 -21.32 34.44 13.19
CA ARG A 11 -21.26 32.97 13.20
C ARG A 11 -21.26 32.43 11.78
N ASP A 12 -22.17 32.92 10.94
CA ASP A 12 -22.31 32.44 9.56
C ASP A 12 -21.07 32.83 8.72
N GLN A 13 -20.55 34.04 8.91
CA GLN A 13 -19.30 34.48 8.28
C GLN A 13 -18.09 33.63 8.72
N LEU A 14 -17.98 33.30 10.02
CA LEU A 14 -16.92 32.42 10.52
C LEU A 14 -17.07 30.99 9.99
N ALA A 15 -18.30 30.48 9.88
CA ALA A 15 -18.56 29.16 9.32
C ALA A 15 -18.14 29.08 7.83
N GLU A 16 -18.42 30.13 7.06
CA GLU A 16 -17.99 30.24 5.67
C GLU A 16 -16.46 30.34 5.56
N GLN A 17 -15.80 31.12 6.42
CA GLN A 17 -14.34 31.19 6.49
C GLN A 17 -13.70 29.84 6.83
N ILE A 18 -14.26 29.11 7.80
CA ILE A 18 -13.80 27.76 8.16
C ILE A 18 -13.97 26.80 6.97
N HIS A 19 -15.09 26.88 6.27
CA HIS A 19 -15.32 26.05 5.09
C HIS A 19 -14.28 26.33 4.00
N THR A 20 -14.01 27.60 3.70
CA THR A 20 -12.99 28.00 2.73
C THR A 20 -11.60 27.53 3.13
N LEU A 21 -11.19 27.75 4.38
CA LEU A 21 -9.88 27.28 4.88
C LEU A 21 -9.75 25.76 4.82
N ASN A 22 -10.83 25.02 5.10
CA ASN A 22 -10.82 23.56 4.96
C ASN A 22 -10.69 23.12 3.50
N ALA A 23 -11.33 23.82 2.57
CA ALA A 23 -11.19 23.54 1.14
C ALA A 23 -9.77 23.84 0.63
N GLU A 24 -9.19 24.98 1.01
CA GLU A 24 -7.80 25.34 0.70
C GLU A 24 -6.82 24.31 1.29
N ARG A 25 -7.05 23.87 2.53
CA ARG A 25 -6.24 22.83 3.16
C ARG A 25 -6.33 21.48 2.44
N ALA A 26 -7.52 21.11 1.96
CA ALA A 26 -7.71 19.88 1.19
C ALA A 26 -6.96 19.95 -0.15
N GLN A 27 -7.09 21.07 -0.88
CA GLN A 27 -6.37 21.29 -2.13
C GLN A 27 -4.84 21.24 -1.95
N LEU A 28 -4.33 21.84 -0.87
CA LEU A 28 -2.90 21.79 -0.57
C LEU A 28 -2.43 20.39 -0.21
N ALA A 29 -3.25 19.60 0.51
CA ALA A 29 -2.93 18.21 0.82
C ALA A 29 -2.85 17.36 -0.45
N ASP A 30 -3.80 17.53 -1.38
CA ASP A 30 -3.79 16.83 -2.67
C ASP A 30 -2.53 17.20 -3.48
N ALA A 31 -2.18 18.49 -3.54
CA ALA A 31 -0.97 18.94 -4.24
C ALA A 31 0.33 18.39 -3.62
N ILE A 32 0.38 18.26 -2.29
CA ILE A 32 1.52 17.66 -1.58
C ILE A 32 1.60 16.16 -1.88
N ASP A 33 0.48 15.45 -1.92
CA ASP A 33 0.44 14.03 -2.23
C ASP A 33 0.88 13.77 -3.69
N ASP A 34 0.51 14.63 -4.65
CA ASP A 34 0.98 14.59 -6.04
C ASP A 34 2.49 14.84 -6.17
N GLU A 35 3.02 15.87 -5.49
CA GLU A 35 4.46 16.14 -5.48
C GLU A 35 5.24 14.97 -4.85
N HIS A 36 4.69 14.35 -3.80
CA HIS A 36 5.28 13.17 -3.20
C HIS A 36 5.25 11.95 -4.14
N GLU A 37 4.19 11.73 -4.94
CA GLU A 37 4.18 10.69 -5.99
C GLU A 37 5.37 10.88 -6.93
N HIS A 38 5.58 12.11 -7.43
CA HIS A 38 6.72 12.43 -8.30
C HIS A 38 8.09 12.27 -7.63
N LEU A 39 8.20 12.63 -6.35
CA LEU A 39 9.44 12.41 -5.59
C LEU A 39 9.75 10.93 -5.43
N TYR A 40 8.75 10.09 -5.15
CA TYR A 40 8.95 8.63 -5.07
C TYR A 40 9.29 8.00 -6.42
N GLU A 41 8.69 8.45 -7.52
CA GLU A 41 9.10 8.04 -8.87
C GLU A 41 10.59 8.37 -9.13
N THR A 42 11.02 9.55 -8.68
CA THR A 42 12.40 10.02 -8.84
C THR A 42 13.37 9.23 -7.96
N ILE A 43 13.08 9.08 -6.67
CA ILE A 43 13.93 8.35 -5.70
C ILE A 43 14.06 6.88 -6.06
N THR A 44 12.96 6.25 -6.49
CA THR A 44 12.96 4.84 -6.89
C THR A 44 13.49 4.61 -8.31
N ALA A 45 13.74 5.69 -9.07
CA ALA A 45 14.04 5.67 -10.51
C ALA A 45 13.06 4.78 -11.31
N THR A 46 11.84 4.58 -10.81
CA THR A 46 10.86 3.63 -11.33
C THR A 46 9.64 4.41 -11.77
N LYS A 47 9.40 4.46 -13.09
CA LYS A 47 8.20 5.07 -13.64
C LYS A 47 6.97 4.17 -13.42
N PRO A 48 5.76 4.74 -13.33
CA PRO A 48 4.54 3.96 -13.33
C PRO A 48 4.46 3.05 -14.54
N ARG A 49 3.98 1.83 -14.33
CA ARG A 49 3.79 0.84 -15.39
C ARG A 49 2.34 0.79 -15.79
N ILE A 50 2.09 0.96 -17.09
CA ILE A 50 0.76 0.79 -17.68
C ILE A 50 0.69 -0.61 -18.28
N ILE A 51 -0.32 -1.37 -17.85
CA ILE A 51 -0.59 -2.73 -18.31
C ILE A 51 -1.93 -2.71 -19.03
N ALA A 52 -1.92 -3.00 -20.32
CA ALA A 52 -3.15 -3.17 -21.09
C ALA A 52 -3.76 -4.56 -20.82
N SER A 53 -5.01 -4.58 -20.36
CA SER A 53 -5.80 -5.82 -20.26
C SER A 53 -6.55 -6.10 -21.55
N ASN A 54 -7.14 -5.07 -22.17
CA ASN A 54 -7.70 -5.12 -23.52
C ASN A 54 -7.68 -3.72 -24.15
N LYS A 55 -8.32 -3.52 -25.31
CA LYS A 55 -8.30 -2.24 -26.05
C LYS A 55 -8.82 -1.05 -25.22
N ASN A 56 -9.69 -1.29 -24.25
CA ASN A 56 -10.36 -0.26 -23.45
C ASN A 56 -10.10 -0.40 -21.95
N GLU A 57 -9.31 -1.39 -21.51
CA GLU A 57 -9.04 -1.69 -20.11
C GLU A 57 -7.54 -1.60 -19.84
N ARG A 58 -7.16 -0.76 -18.88
CA ARG A 58 -5.78 -0.53 -18.47
C ARG A 58 -5.65 -0.52 -16.96
N VAL A 59 -4.50 -0.96 -16.49
CA VAL A 59 -4.08 -0.88 -15.09
C VAL A 59 -2.78 -0.09 -15.03
N LYS A 60 -2.73 0.98 -14.22
CA LYS A 60 -1.52 1.71 -13.88
C LYS A 60 -1.04 1.21 -12.52
N VAL A 61 0.21 0.82 -12.43
CA VAL A 61 0.88 0.51 -11.15
C VAL A 61 1.95 1.57 -10.92
N GLY A 62 1.90 2.28 -9.81
CA GLY A 62 2.83 3.35 -9.48
C GLY A 62 3.02 3.48 -7.98
N TYR A 63 3.27 4.71 -7.54
CA TYR A 63 3.36 5.04 -6.13
C TYR A 63 2.22 5.99 -5.75
N SER A 64 1.89 6.02 -4.47
CA SER A 64 1.14 7.12 -3.88
C SER A 64 1.67 7.39 -2.49
N VAL A 65 1.42 8.59 -1.98
CA VAL A 65 1.65 8.90 -0.58
C VAL A 65 0.33 9.34 -0.02
N ARG A 66 -0.15 8.65 1.01
CA ARG A 66 -1.41 9.00 1.69
C ARG A 66 -1.19 9.09 3.18
N GLY A 67 -1.49 10.24 3.75
CA GLY A 67 -1.26 10.50 5.17
C GLY A 67 0.23 10.39 5.55
N GLY A 68 1.13 10.78 4.64
CA GLY A 68 2.57 10.77 4.86
C GLY A 68 3.23 9.38 4.82
N ARG A 69 2.52 8.34 4.38
CA ARG A 69 3.09 7.00 4.19
C ARG A 69 3.11 6.63 2.72
N PRO A 70 4.25 6.19 2.18
CA PRO A 70 4.32 5.77 0.80
C PRO A 70 3.69 4.38 0.62
N ALA A 71 3.00 4.22 -0.49
CA ALA A 71 2.26 3.03 -0.87
C ALA A 71 2.46 2.75 -2.36
N VAL A 72 2.21 1.50 -2.74
CA VAL A 72 2.08 1.09 -4.14
C VAL A 72 0.64 1.37 -4.57
N SER A 73 0.47 2.21 -5.58
CA SER A 73 -0.84 2.52 -6.14
C SER A 73 -1.16 1.58 -7.31
N VAL A 74 -2.40 1.12 -7.36
CA VAL A 74 -2.95 0.39 -8.51
C VAL A 74 -4.24 1.07 -8.92
N ASP A 75 -4.17 1.78 -10.04
CA ASP A 75 -5.32 2.42 -10.65
C ASP A 75 -5.78 1.57 -11.83
N TRP A 76 -7.09 1.41 -12.00
CA TRP A 76 -7.64 0.73 -13.16
C TRP A 76 -8.76 1.52 -13.79
N TYR A 77 -8.83 1.37 -15.10
CA TYR A 77 -9.80 2.03 -15.94
C TYR A 77 -10.29 1.04 -16.99
N GLY A 78 -11.60 0.92 -17.14
CA GLY A 78 -12.24 0.14 -18.19
C GLY A 78 -13.44 0.87 -18.77
N ALA A 79 -13.68 0.70 -20.07
CA ALA A 79 -14.86 1.26 -20.74
C ALA A 79 -15.49 0.24 -21.71
N ILE A 80 -16.80 0.01 -21.56
CA ILE A 80 -17.62 -0.78 -22.50
C ILE A 80 -18.80 0.11 -22.94
N GLY A 81 -18.76 0.57 -24.19
CA GLY A 81 -19.79 1.47 -24.71
C GLY A 81 -19.84 2.79 -23.91
N ALA A 82 -21.00 3.11 -23.34
CA ALA A 82 -21.19 4.29 -22.51
C ALA A 82 -20.88 4.07 -21.01
N ALA A 83 -20.60 2.84 -20.59
CA ALA A 83 -20.25 2.53 -19.21
C ALA A 83 -18.73 2.55 -19.03
N SER A 84 -18.24 3.39 -18.13
CA SER A 84 -16.87 3.36 -17.63
C SER A 84 -16.84 2.90 -16.19
N TRP A 85 -15.81 2.16 -15.82
CA TRP A 85 -15.49 1.89 -14.43
C TRP A 85 -14.03 2.23 -14.19
N ASP A 86 -13.81 2.96 -13.10
CA ASP A 86 -12.51 3.31 -12.59
C ASP A 86 -12.44 2.95 -11.11
N GLY A 87 -11.23 2.65 -10.65
CA GLY A 87 -10.97 2.35 -9.26
C GLY A 87 -9.49 2.48 -8.94
N ARG A 88 -9.20 2.66 -7.66
CA ARG A 88 -7.86 2.82 -7.12
C ARG A 88 -7.74 2.00 -5.85
N ALA A 89 -6.64 1.26 -5.72
CA ALA A 89 -6.25 0.62 -4.48
C ALA A 89 -4.81 0.99 -4.14
N GLU A 90 -4.52 1.14 -2.85
CA GLU A 90 -3.22 1.56 -2.35
C GLU A 90 -2.73 0.51 -1.36
N PHE A 91 -1.59 -0.09 -1.65
CA PHE A 91 -1.05 -1.21 -0.89
C PHE A 91 0.24 -0.78 -0.20
N ASP A 92 0.40 -1.16 1.06
CA ASP A 92 1.74 -1.16 1.66
C ASP A 92 2.65 -2.19 0.97
N GLU A 93 3.95 -2.12 1.27
CA GLU A 93 4.98 -3.01 0.74
C GLU A 93 4.61 -4.51 0.85
N ARG A 94 4.19 -4.95 2.05
CA ARG A 94 3.86 -6.36 2.31
C ARG A 94 2.63 -6.81 1.55
N THR A 95 1.60 -5.97 1.51
CA THR A 95 0.35 -6.24 0.80
C THR A 95 0.60 -6.31 -0.71
N ALA A 96 1.41 -5.41 -1.25
CA ALA A 96 1.81 -5.43 -2.66
C ALA A 96 2.60 -6.70 -3.02
N HIS A 97 3.54 -7.12 -2.16
CA HIS A 97 4.27 -8.39 -2.35
C HIS A 97 3.34 -9.61 -2.29
N ALA A 98 2.45 -9.68 -1.30
CA ALA A 98 1.53 -10.80 -1.16
C ALA A 98 0.57 -10.91 -2.36
N LEU A 99 0.09 -9.77 -2.88
CA LEU A 99 -0.70 -9.72 -4.11
C LEU A 99 0.13 -10.18 -5.32
N ALA A 100 1.37 -9.70 -5.46
CA ALA A 100 2.26 -10.13 -6.54
C ALA A 100 2.52 -11.64 -6.52
N ASP A 101 2.75 -12.21 -5.33
CA ASP A 101 3.00 -13.63 -5.12
C ASP A 101 1.75 -14.45 -5.41
N ALA A 102 0.59 -13.99 -4.96
CA ALA A 102 -0.70 -14.60 -5.25
C ALA A 102 -0.96 -14.71 -6.75
N LEU A 103 -0.64 -13.64 -7.51
CA LEU A 103 -0.74 -13.60 -8.97
C LEU A 103 0.36 -14.39 -9.70
N SER A 104 1.46 -14.73 -9.02
CA SER A 104 2.61 -15.46 -9.59
C SER A 104 2.57 -16.98 -9.40
N GLY A 105 1.54 -17.52 -8.73
CA GLY A 105 1.39 -18.97 -8.50
C GLY A 105 1.22 -19.79 -9.79
N PRO A 106 0.84 -21.09 -9.70
CA PRO A 106 0.71 -21.95 -10.89
C PRO A 106 -0.23 -21.31 -11.92
N SER A 107 -0.02 -21.61 -13.21
CA SER A 107 -0.70 -20.95 -14.34
C SER A 107 -2.14 -20.54 -13.99
N PRO A 108 -2.57 -19.29 -14.27
CA PRO A 108 -3.93 -18.83 -13.99
C PRO A 108 -5.04 -19.73 -14.58
N GLU A 109 -4.65 -20.64 -15.48
CA GLU A 109 -5.46 -21.72 -16.06
C GLU A 109 -5.87 -22.82 -15.08
N GLN A 110 -5.22 -22.93 -13.93
CA GLN A 110 -5.48 -23.97 -12.91
C GLN A 110 -6.34 -23.45 -11.73
N TRP A 111 -6.80 -22.20 -11.76
CA TRP A 111 -7.50 -21.57 -10.62
C TRP A 111 -9.01 -21.49 -10.83
N GLN A 112 -9.79 -22.07 -9.92
CA GLN A 112 -11.26 -21.90 -9.89
C GLN A 112 -11.64 -20.63 -9.12
N VAL A 113 -11.34 -20.58 -7.81
CA VAL A 113 -11.39 -19.38 -6.98
C VAL A 113 -10.27 -19.46 -5.94
N LYS A 114 -9.52 -18.38 -5.75
CA LYS A 114 -8.49 -18.27 -4.70
C LYS A 114 -8.76 -17.02 -3.88
N ARG A 115 -8.67 -17.15 -2.56
CA ARG A 115 -8.81 -16.04 -1.60
C ARG A 115 -7.47 -15.86 -0.89
N VAL A 116 -6.99 -14.64 -0.81
CA VAL A 116 -5.73 -14.28 -0.16
C VAL A 116 -6.00 -13.19 0.86
N THR A 117 -5.74 -13.52 2.12
CA THR A 117 -5.84 -12.61 3.25
C THR A 117 -4.43 -12.36 3.73
N VAL A 118 -3.98 -11.11 3.61
CA VAL A 118 -2.65 -10.72 4.06
C VAL A 118 -2.74 -10.35 5.55
N PRO A 119 -1.92 -10.96 6.44
CA PRO A 119 -1.89 -10.59 7.85
C PRO A 119 -1.66 -9.09 8.01
N ASP A 120 -2.39 -8.46 8.94
CA ASP A 120 -2.33 -7.03 9.26
C ASP A 120 -2.68 -6.06 8.11
N SER A 121 -3.07 -6.57 6.94
CA SER A 121 -3.54 -5.74 5.82
C SER A 121 -5.02 -5.47 5.94
N ARG A 122 -5.48 -4.27 5.62
CA ARG A 122 -6.92 -4.01 5.48
C ARG A 122 -7.54 -4.71 4.25
N TYR A 123 -6.72 -5.21 3.33
CA TYR A 123 -7.19 -5.79 2.08
C TYR A 123 -7.31 -7.31 2.11
N GLU A 124 -8.34 -7.79 1.44
CA GLU A 124 -8.52 -9.18 1.05
C GLU A 124 -8.64 -9.26 -0.47
N PHE A 125 -8.00 -10.26 -1.07
CA PHE A 125 -8.02 -10.44 -2.52
C PHE A 125 -8.75 -11.73 -2.87
N VAL A 126 -9.71 -11.65 -3.79
CA VAL A 126 -10.38 -12.83 -4.35
C VAL A 126 -10.13 -12.87 -5.85
N TYR A 127 -9.58 -13.98 -6.33
CA TYR A 127 -9.32 -14.24 -7.74
C TYR A 127 -10.29 -15.32 -8.20
N SER A 128 -11.03 -15.08 -9.27
CA SER A 128 -11.91 -16.09 -9.87
C SER A 128 -11.79 -16.05 -11.38
N ARG A 129 -11.82 -17.21 -12.04
CA ARG A 129 -11.96 -17.29 -13.49
C ARG A 129 -13.42 -17.48 -13.86
N GLN A 130 -13.92 -16.68 -14.79
CA GLN A 130 -15.35 -16.66 -15.12
C GLN A 130 -15.83 -17.95 -15.83
N GLU A 131 -14.95 -18.67 -16.55
CA GLU A 131 -15.24 -19.99 -17.14
C GLU A 131 -13.96 -20.85 -17.29
N PRO A 132 -13.95 -22.13 -16.87
CA PRO A 132 -12.80 -23.03 -17.03
C PRO A 132 -12.58 -23.47 -18.48
N ALA A 133 -13.65 -23.62 -19.26
CA ALA A 133 -13.64 -24.24 -20.59
C ALA A 133 -13.23 -23.29 -21.74
N LYS A 134 -13.18 -21.98 -21.49
CA LYS A 134 -12.73 -20.97 -22.45
C LYS A 134 -11.70 -20.05 -21.79
N PRO A 135 -10.66 -19.58 -22.49
CA PRO A 135 -9.75 -18.55 -21.98
C PRO A 135 -10.54 -17.24 -21.79
N GLY A 136 -11.18 -17.12 -20.62
CA GLY A 136 -11.95 -15.95 -20.20
C GLY A 136 -11.12 -15.01 -19.31
N PRO A 137 -11.66 -13.81 -19.01
CA PRO A 137 -11.01 -12.86 -18.12
C PRO A 137 -10.86 -13.46 -16.71
N ILE A 138 -9.69 -13.21 -16.13
CA ILE A 138 -9.41 -13.44 -14.71
C ILE A 138 -9.98 -12.25 -13.97
N VAL A 139 -10.86 -12.51 -13.03
CA VAL A 139 -11.52 -11.49 -12.23
C VAL A 139 -10.81 -11.39 -10.88
N LEU A 140 -10.25 -10.23 -10.57
CA LEU A 140 -9.63 -9.92 -9.30
C LEU A 140 -10.53 -8.93 -8.55
N TYR A 141 -11.03 -9.36 -7.39
CA TYR A 141 -11.72 -8.54 -6.43
C TYR A 141 -10.75 -8.06 -5.36
N VAL A 142 -10.66 -6.74 -5.19
CA VAL A 142 -9.97 -6.13 -4.06
C VAL A 142 -11.02 -5.73 -3.04
N ILE A 143 -11.02 -6.35 -1.87
CA ILE A 143 -11.99 -6.10 -0.80
C ILE A 143 -11.28 -5.31 0.28
N ASP A 144 -11.73 -4.07 0.54
CA ASP A 144 -11.33 -3.31 1.72
C ASP A 144 -12.19 -3.75 2.91
N ARG A 145 -11.58 -4.36 3.91
CA ARG A 145 -12.29 -4.94 5.07
C ARG A 145 -12.81 -3.89 6.05
N ASP A 146 -12.33 -2.65 5.95
CA ASP A 146 -12.76 -1.55 6.83
C ASP A 146 -13.97 -0.77 6.27
N ASP A 147 -14.50 -1.18 5.10
CA ASP A 147 -15.76 -0.71 4.48
C ASP A 147 -15.86 0.82 4.31
N ARG A 148 -14.72 1.51 4.17
CA ARG A 148 -14.65 2.99 4.11
C ARG A 148 -14.90 3.60 2.72
N GLN A 149 -15.29 2.82 1.72
CA GLN A 149 -15.66 3.34 0.40
C GLN A 149 -16.89 2.62 -0.16
N ASP A 150 -17.81 3.40 -0.72
CA ASP A 150 -18.91 2.96 -1.58
C ASP A 150 -18.32 2.36 -2.88
N LEU A 151 -17.88 1.10 -2.81
CA LEU A 151 -17.02 0.48 -3.81
C LEU A 151 -17.82 -0.21 -4.92
N LYS A 152 -18.37 0.58 -5.85
CA LYS A 152 -19.03 0.03 -7.06
C LYS A 152 -18.05 -0.59 -8.10
N SER A 153 -16.73 -0.51 -7.91
CA SER A 153 -15.72 -0.83 -8.95
C SER A 153 -14.54 -1.71 -8.51
N ASN A 154 -14.69 -2.63 -7.55
CA ASN A 154 -13.57 -3.47 -7.03
C ASN A 154 -13.09 -4.59 -7.94
N THR A 155 -13.59 -4.65 -9.17
CA THR A 155 -13.44 -5.81 -10.03
C THR A 155 -12.51 -5.50 -11.20
N LEU A 156 -11.31 -6.04 -11.12
CA LEU A 156 -10.31 -6.01 -12.19
C LEU A 156 -10.52 -7.21 -13.11
N LYS A 157 -10.81 -6.97 -14.40
CA LYS A 157 -10.84 -8.02 -15.42
C LYS A 157 -9.50 -8.03 -16.15
N LEU A 158 -8.76 -9.12 -16.03
CA LEU A 158 -7.39 -9.25 -16.52
C LEU A 158 -7.25 -10.47 -17.41
N ASN A 159 -6.60 -10.32 -18.56
CA ASN A 159 -6.12 -11.48 -19.31
C ASN A 159 -4.84 -12.06 -18.67
N ALA A 160 -4.41 -13.26 -19.09
CA ALA A 160 -3.24 -13.92 -18.51
C ALA A 160 -1.91 -13.13 -18.66
N THR A 161 -1.77 -12.34 -19.73
CA THR A 161 -0.61 -11.45 -19.93
C THR A 161 -0.67 -10.25 -18.99
N ALA A 162 -1.85 -9.66 -18.79
CA ALA A 162 -2.07 -8.57 -17.85
C ALA A 162 -1.85 -9.00 -16.41
N VAL A 163 -2.25 -10.23 -16.03
CA VAL A 163 -1.95 -10.80 -14.71
C VAL A 163 -0.45 -10.94 -14.48
N ARG A 164 0.31 -11.48 -15.45
CA ARG A 164 1.77 -11.57 -15.36
C ARG A 164 2.43 -10.20 -15.29
N GLY A 165 1.94 -9.24 -16.09
CA GLY A 165 2.38 -7.85 -16.07
C GLY A 165 2.15 -7.19 -14.71
N LEU A 166 0.96 -7.38 -14.14
CA LEU A 166 0.56 -6.83 -12.84
C LEU A 166 1.39 -7.42 -11.71
N SER A 167 1.54 -8.75 -11.67
CA SER A 167 2.41 -9.42 -10.69
C SER A 167 3.82 -8.85 -10.70
N ARG A 168 4.42 -8.70 -11.90
CA ARG A 168 5.78 -8.14 -12.03
C ARG A 168 5.84 -6.68 -11.61
N ALA A 169 4.89 -5.86 -12.04
CA ALA A 169 4.85 -4.43 -11.72
C ALA A 169 4.71 -4.19 -10.22
N LEU A 170 3.83 -4.95 -9.55
CA LEU A 170 3.65 -4.90 -8.10
C LEU A 170 4.93 -5.31 -7.35
N ARG A 171 5.57 -6.40 -7.78
CA ARG A 171 6.83 -6.85 -7.15
C ARG A 171 7.95 -5.84 -7.33
N ASP A 172 8.07 -5.27 -8.53
CA ASP A 172 9.07 -4.24 -8.83
C ASP A 172 8.82 -2.97 -7.98
N ALA A 173 7.57 -2.49 -7.92
CA ALA A 173 7.19 -1.32 -7.11
C ALA A 173 7.41 -1.55 -5.60
N ALA A 174 7.01 -2.71 -5.08
CA ALA A 174 7.20 -3.04 -3.67
C ALA A 174 8.69 -3.14 -3.29
N ASN A 175 9.52 -3.77 -4.13
CA ASN A 175 10.97 -3.82 -3.94
C ASN A 175 11.61 -2.43 -3.95
N SER A 176 11.17 -1.56 -4.86
CA SER A 176 11.64 -0.18 -4.95
C SER A 176 11.21 0.64 -3.73
N LEU A 177 10.00 0.44 -3.23
CA LEU A 177 9.51 1.06 -1.99
C LEU A 177 10.33 0.66 -0.77
N ALA A 178 10.66 -0.64 -0.66
CA ALA A 178 11.51 -1.17 0.40
C ALA A 178 12.92 -0.53 0.38
N ARG A 179 13.47 -0.30 -0.82
CA ARG A 179 14.80 0.32 -1.01
C ARG A 179 14.81 1.83 -0.78
N ALA A 180 13.70 2.52 -1.05
CA ALA A 180 13.56 3.95 -0.82
C ALA A 180 13.34 4.31 0.65
N ARG A 181 13.11 3.31 1.51
CA ARG A 181 12.96 3.53 2.95
C ARG A 181 14.33 3.95 3.51
N PRO A 182 14.45 5.13 4.15
CA PRO A 182 15.70 5.51 4.80
C PRO A 182 16.06 4.44 5.82
N ALA A 183 17.36 4.11 5.91
CA ALA A 183 17.86 3.25 6.97
C ALA A 183 17.35 3.80 8.32
N PRO A 184 16.93 2.93 9.26
CA PRO A 184 16.60 3.41 10.60
C PRO A 184 17.77 4.27 11.08
N PRO A 185 17.51 5.43 11.73
CA PRO A 185 18.59 6.25 12.26
C PRO A 185 19.50 5.31 13.06
N ALA A 186 20.79 5.27 12.69
CA ALA A 186 21.77 4.46 13.38
C ALA A 186 21.58 4.73 14.87
N GLY A 187 21.21 3.69 15.62
CA GLY A 187 20.86 3.82 17.03
C GLY A 187 21.92 4.67 17.71
N GLN A 188 21.50 5.76 18.36
CA GLN A 188 22.28 6.28 19.45
C GLN A 188 22.53 5.07 20.36
N PRO A 189 23.79 4.72 20.69
CA PRO A 189 24.01 3.72 21.69
C PRO A 189 23.41 4.28 22.99
N ASP A 190 22.26 3.75 23.38
CA ASP A 190 21.70 3.96 24.71
C ASP A 190 22.77 3.51 25.70
N GLY A 191 23.45 4.49 26.26
CA GLY A 191 24.35 4.33 27.40
C GLY A 191 23.52 4.06 28.66
N GLU A 192 22.78 2.97 28.67
CA GLU A 192 22.15 2.44 29.88
C GLU A 192 22.72 1.04 30.11
N GLN A 193 23.95 1.01 30.66
CA GLN A 193 24.48 -0.18 31.30
C GLN A 193 23.63 -0.49 32.54
N ALA A 194 22.63 -1.35 32.36
CA ALA A 194 21.98 -2.04 33.46
C ALA A 194 22.07 -3.55 33.22
N LYS A 195 23.19 -4.16 33.60
CA LYS A 195 23.22 -5.53 34.12
C LYS A 195 24.29 -5.67 35.20
N GLY A 196 23.89 -5.41 36.44
CA GLY A 196 24.47 -6.12 37.56
C GLY A 196 23.91 -7.55 37.58
N CYS A 197 24.79 -8.54 37.48
CA CYS A 197 24.70 -9.81 38.21
C CYS A 197 26.01 -10.58 38.08
N LEU A 198 26.82 -10.47 39.14
CA LEU A 198 27.52 -11.57 39.82
C LEU A 198 28.41 -12.49 38.98
N SER A 199 29.73 -12.34 39.13
CA SER A 199 30.62 -13.46 39.43
C SER A 199 31.80 -12.97 40.24
N ALA A 200 31.87 -13.42 41.49
CA ALA A 200 32.96 -13.17 42.41
C ALA A 200 34.27 -13.81 41.90
N PRO A 201 35.45 -13.20 42.13
CA PRO A 201 36.72 -13.82 41.80
C PRO A 201 37.09 -14.87 42.87
N GLY A 202 36.93 -16.15 42.53
CA GLY A 202 37.52 -17.26 43.28
C GLY A 202 39.02 -17.38 42.97
N PRO A 203 39.90 -17.52 43.97
CA PRO A 203 41.34 -17.64 43.76
C PRO A 203 41.71 -19.02 43.21
N ARG A 204 42.43 -19.04 42.08
CA ARG A 204 43.18 -20.24 41.63
C ARG A 204 44.58 -20.20 42.23
N ARG A 205 44.83 -21.04 43.24
CA ARG A 205 46.18 -21.55 43.57
C ARG A 205 46.10 -23.01 44.01
N ASP A 206 46.79 -23.83 43.23
CA ASP A 206 47.53 -25.05 43.57
C ASP A 206 46.83 -26.15 44.39
N ALA A 207 46.36 -27.17 43.67
CA ALA A 207 46.37 -28.54 44.16
C ALA A 207 47.66 -29.21 43.67
N GLY A 208 48.50 -29.61 44.62
CA GLY A 208 49.77 -30.26 44.37
C GLY A 208 49.64 -31.68 43.82
N GLN A 209 50.70 -32.11 43.16
CA GLN A 209 51.05 -33.51 42.93
C GLN A 209 52.42 -33.78 43.59
N PHE A 210 52.38 -34.53 44.70
CA PHE A 210 53.40 -35.50 45.14
C PHE A 210 53.67 -36.51 44.00
N ARG A 211 54.77 -37.24 43.77
CA ARG A 211 56.06 -37.67 44.39
C ARG A 211 56.95 -38.02 43.17
N GLU A 212 58.29 -38.00 43.19
CA GLU A 212 59.27 -38.76 43.99
C GLU A 212 60.59 -37.97 44.10
#